data_AF-A0A351IVW3-F1
#
_entry.id   AF-A0A351IVW3-F1
#
_cell.length_a   1.000
_cell.length_b   1.000
_cell.length_c   1.000
_cell.angle_alpha   90.00
_cell.angle_beta   90.00
_cell.angle_gamma   90.00
#
_symmetry.space_group_name_H-M   'P 1'
#
loop_
_entity.id
_entity.type
_entity.pdbx_description
1 polymer ?
#
loop_
_entity_poly.entity_id
_entity_poly.type
_entity_poly.pdbx_seq_one_letter_code
_entity_poly.pdbx_strand_id
1 'polypeptide(L)'
;MRHLLEVDDLTVDEMVRVLDLAVDPSPPRVLEGRGMALVFEKPSTRTRNSMEMAVFQLGGHPVYIQAAEVGPDVRESVEDVTRT
;
A
#
# COMPACT_ATOMS: atom_id res chain seq x y z
N MET A 1 6.70 5.92 -12.11
CA MET A 1 6.07 5.56 -10.82
C MET A 1 4.85 6.46 -10.66
N ARG A 2 3.69 5.92 -10.27
CA ARG A 2 2.47 6.72 -10.08
C ARG A 2 2.10 6.65 -8.60
N HIS A 3 2.00 7.81 -7.96
CA HIS A 3 1.62 7.93 -6.55
C HIS A 3 0.15 8.38 -6.46
N LEU A 4 -0.48 8.09 -5.32
CA LEU A 4 -1.79 8.58 -4.93
C LEU A 4 -1.64 9.14 -3.52
N LEU A 5 -1.54 10.46 -3.41
CA LEU A 5 -1.38 11.20 -2.16
C LEU A 5 -2.70 11.89 -1.79
N GLU A 6 -3.37 12.45 -2.79
CA GLU A 6 -4.65 13.15 -2.66
C GLU A 6 -5.66 12.63 -3.69
N VAL A 7 -6.95 12.87 -3.43
CA VAL A 7 -8.04 12.32 -4.26
C VAL A 7 -8.04 12.93 -5.67
N ASP A 8 -7.60 14.18 -5.79
CA ASP A 8 -7.49 14.94 -7.04
C ASP A 8 -6.22 14.65 -7.85
N ASP A 9 -5.35 13.74 -7.38
CA ASP A 9 -4.33 13.08 -8.21
C ASP A 9 -4.95 12.17 -9.30
N LEU A 10 -6.26 11.88 -9.17
CA LEU A 10 -7.03 11.10 -10.13
C LEU A 10 -7.91 12.03 -10.97
N THR A 11 -7.85 11.85 -12.29
CA THR A 11 -8.89 12.38 -13.17
C THR A 11 -10.23 11.67 -12.90
N VAL A 12 -11.34 12.26 -13.36
CA VAL A 12 -12.68 11.66 -13.21
C VAL A 12 -12.72 10.24 -13.81
N ASP A 13 -12.17 10.04 -15.00
CA ASP A 13 -12.16 8.72 -15.66
C ASP A 13 -11.34 7.68 -14.88
N GLU A 14 -10.28 8.12 -14.20
CA GLU A 14 -9.46 7.24 -13.37
C GLU A 14 -10.14 6.92 -12.04
N MET A 15 -10.84 7.86 -11.44
CA MET A 15 -11.68 7.62 -10.28
C MET A 15 -12.76 6.59 -10.60
N VAL A 16 -13.46 6.73 -11.73
CA VAL A 16 -14.46 5.76 -12.20
C VAL A 16 -13.82 4.38 -12.36
N ARG A 17 -12.64 4.31 -13.00
CA ARG A 17 -11.90 3.05 -13.15
C ARG A 17 -11.54 2.41 -11.80
N VAL A 18 -11.13 3.19 -10.80
CA VAL A 18 -10.85 2.68 -9.46
C VAL A 18 -12.09 2.07 -8.83
N LEU A 19 -13.25 2.72 -8.98
CA LEU A 19 -14.52 2.21 -8.47
C LEU A 19 -14.96 0.92 -9.18
N ASP A 20 -14.82 0.86 -10.51
CA ASP A 20 -15.12 -0.34 -11.29
C ASP A 20 -14.25 -1.53 -10.86
N LEU A 21 -12.95 -1.31 -10.62
CA LEU A 21 -12.04 -2.33 -10.12
C LEU A 21 -12.35 -2.74 -8.67
N ALA A 22 -12.81 -1.81 -7.84
CA ALA A 22 -13.12 -2.07 -6.44
C ALA A 22 -14.34 -3.00 -6.25
N VAL A 23 -15.22 -3.09 -7.24
CA VAL A 23 -16.41 -3.96 -7.21
C VAL A 23 -16.22 -5.26 -8.01
N ASP A 24 -15.06 -5.46 -8.64
CA ASP A 24 -14.77 -6.70 -9.37
C ASP A 24 -14.70 -7.90 -8.41
N PRO A 25 -15.54 -8.92 -8.58
CA PRO A 25 -15.53 -10.11 -7.71
C PRO A 25 -14.29 -11.00 -7.92
N SER A 26 -13.50 -10.78 -8.97
CA SER A 26 -12.33 -11.59 -9.31
C SER A 26 -11.15 -10.70 -9.72
N PRO A 27 -10.59 -9.90 -8.79
CA PRO A 27 -9.53 -8.96 -9.12
C PRO A 27 -8.29 -9.71 -9.64
N PRO A 28 -7.59 -9.14 -10.65
CA PRO A 28 -6.40 -9.75 -11.22
C PRO A 28 -5.27 -9.81 -10.19
N ARG A 29 -4.46 -10.88 -10.21
CA ARG A 29 -3.32 -11.07 -9.31
C ARG A 29 -2.08 -10.27 -9.73
N VAL A 30 -2.22 -8.95 -9.82
CA VAL A 30 -1.18 -8.03 -10.33
C VAL A 30 0.06 -7.90 -9.44
N LEU A 31 0.00 -8.39 -8.19
CA LEU A 31 1.11 -8.40 -7.25
C LEU A 31 1.75 -9.78 -7.09
N GLU A 32 1.44 -10.75 -7.96
CA GLU A 32 2.01 -12.08 -7.89
C GLU A 32 3.55 -12.06 -7.90
N GLY A 33 4.15 -12.75 -6.93
CA GLY A 33 5.60 -12.81 -6.73
C GLY A 33 6.23 -11.52 -6.18
N ARG A 34 5.43 -10.53 -5.77
CA ARG A 34 5.91 -9.26 -5.22
C ARG A 34 5.62 -9.13 -3.73
N GLY A 35 6.55 -8.53 -2.99
CA GLY A 35 6.31 -8.03 -1.63
C GLY A 35 5.78 -6.60 -1.68
N MET A 36 4.94 -6.21 -0.71
CA MET A 36 4.48 -4.83 -0.53
C MET A 36 4.69 -4.39 0.91
N ALA A 37 5.54 -3.39 1.10
CA ALA A 37 5.77 -2.77 2.40
C ALA A 37 4.57 -1.89 2.80
N LEU A 38 4.11 -2.05 4.04
CA LEU A 38 3.03 -1.30 4.65
C LEU A 38 3.57 -0.59 5.90
N VAL A 39 3.98 0.66 5.72
CA VAL A 39 4.60 1.48 6.78
C VAL A 39 3.54 2.34 7.47
N PHE A 40 3.44 2.24 8.79
CA PHE A 40 2.50 3.04 9.59
C PHE A 40 3.19 3.69 10.79
N GLU A 41 3.29 5.02 10.77
CA GLU A 41 3.78 5.80 11.92
C GLU A 41 2.77 5.84 13.07
N LYS A 42 1.48 5.93 12.74
CA LYS A 42 0.38 5.92 13.70
C LYS A 42 -0.41 4.62 13.57
N PRO A 43 -0.66 3.91 14.69
CA PRO A 43 -1.44 2.67 14.64
C PRO A 43 -2.85 2.90 14.07
N SER A 44 -3.22 2.12 13.04
CA SER A 44 -4.58 2.08 12.49
C SER A 44 -4.96 0.65 12.11
N THR A 45 -5.76 -0.01 12.94
CA THR A 45 -6.15 -1.42 12.74
C THR A 45 -6.95 -1.60 11.45
N ARG A 46 -7.86 -0.66 11.14
CA ARG A 46 -8.73 -0.78 9.95
C ARG A 46 -7.92 -0.66 8.67
N THR A 47 -7.09 0.38 8.56
CA THR A 47 -6.28 0.63 7.37
C THR A 47 -5.24 -0.46 7.15
N ARG A 48 -4.57 -0.91 8.23
CA ARG A 48 -3.60 -2.00 8.16
C ARG A 48 -4.27 -3.28 7.64
N ASN A 49 -5.32 -3.74 8.32
CA ASN A 49 -5.95 -5.00 7.96
C ASN A 49 -6.55 -4.97 6.54
N SER A 50 -7.13 -3.83 6.11
CA SER A 50 -7.66 -3.73 4.74
C SER A 50 -6.55 -3.76 3.69
N MET A 51 -5.42 -3.10 3.95
CA MET A 51 -4.27 -3.08 3.03
C MET A 51 -3.61 -4.46 2.93
N GLU A 52 -3.39 -5.14 4.07
CA GLU A 52 -2.85 -6.51 4.08
C GLU A 52 -3.72 -7.47 3.26
N MET A 53 -5.03 -7.41 3.45
CA MET A 53 -5.97 -8.24 2.69
C MET A 53 -5.96 -7.91 1.20
N ALA A 54 -5.91 -6.63 0.83
CA ALA A 54 -5.84 -6.22 -0.57
C ALA A 54 -4.57 -6.76 -1.25
N VAL A 55 -3.41 -6.63 -0.61
CA VAL A 55 -2.14 -7.16 -1.15
C VAL A 55 -2.22 -8.68 -1.35
N PHE A 56 -2.73 -9.40 -0.37
CA PHE A 56 -2.88 -10.85 -0.44
C PHE A 56 -3.85 -11.28 -1.56
N GLN A 57 -5.01 -10.63 -1.67
CA GLN A 57 -6.00 -10.92 -2.72
C GLN A 57 -5.45 -10.65 -4.13
N LEU A 58 -4.63 -9.60 -4.29
CA LEU A 58 -3.91 -9.29 -5.52
C LEU A 58 -2.68 -10.20 -5.75
N GLY A 59 -2.46 -11.19 -4.90
CA GLY A 59 -1.44 -12.23 -5.05
C GLY A 59 -0.06 -11.90 -4.49
N GLY A 60 0.10 -10.78 -3.81
CA GLY A 60 1.36 -10.35 -3.21
C GLY A 60 1.55 -10.81 -1.77
N HIS A 61 2.70 -10.47 -1.21
CA HIS A 61 3.05 -10.70 0.20
C HIS A 61 3.12 -9.37 0.96
N PRO A 62 2.19 -9.08 1.89
CA PRO A 62 2.25 -7.85 2.68
C PRO A 62 3.36 -7.95 3.73
N VAL A 63 4.15 -6.89 3.86
CA VAL A 63 5.20 -6.74 4.88
C VAL A 63 4.83 -5.53 5.72
N TYR A 64 4.30 -5.76 6.92
CA TYR A 64 3.94 -4.68 7.83
C TYR A 64 5.18 -4.19 8.59
N ILE A 65 5.42 -2.87 8.53
CA ILE A 65 6.56 -2.22 9.18
C ILE A 65 6.02 -1.20 10.17
N GLN A 66 6.40 -1.37 11.44
CA GLN A 66 5.95 -0.52 12.54
C GLN A 66 6.80 0.74 12.63
N ALA A 67 6.20 1.82 13.13
CA ALA A 67 6.90 3.08 13.43
C ALA A 67 8.20 2.90 14.24
N ALA A 68 8.20 1.96 15.19
CA ALA A 68 9.37 1.65 16.02
C ALA A 68 10.53 1.03 15.23
N GLU A 69 10.25 0.41 14.08
CA GLU A 69 11.25 -0.20 13.18
C GLU A 69 11.82 0.83 12.19
N VAL A 70 11.09 1.91 11.91
CA VAL A 70 11.46 2.98 10.96
C VAL A 70 12.12 4.19 11.64
N GLY A 71 12.24 4.17 12.97
CA GLY A 71 12.71 5.28 13.83
C GLY A 71 13.62 6.33 13.14
N PRO A 72 13.09 7.51 12.78
CA PRO A 72 13.78 8.50 11.93
C PRO A 72 14.95 9.25 12.60
N ASP A 73 15.42 8.80 13.77
CA ASP A 73 16.47 9.50 14.52
C ASP A 73 17.50 8.58 15.20
N VAL A 74 17.54 7.29 14.86
CA VAL A 74 18.51 6.35 15.49
C VAL A 74 19.23 5.39 14.53
N ARG A 75 18.68 5.01 13.36
CA ARG A 75 19.38 4.04 12.47
C ARG A 75 19.33 4.25 10.94
N GLU A 76 18.24 4.67 10.31
CA GLU A 76 18.15 4.77 8.82
C GLU A 76 17.27 5.94 8.36
N SER A 77 17.60 6.53 7.20
CA SER A 77 16.79 7.61 6.63
C SER A 77 15.52 7.07 5.94
N VAL A 78 14.50 7.91 5.77
CA VAL A 78 13.28 7.55 5.02
C VAL A 78 13.61 7.06 3.61
N GLU A 79 14.62 7.67 2.97
CA GLU A 79 15.09 7.27 1.64
C GLU A 79 15.68 5.85 1.64
N ASP A 80 16.43 5.49 2.68
CA ASP A 80 17.04 4.16 2.81
C ASP A 80 15.98 3.07 3.03
N VAL A 81 14.97 3.36 3.85
CA VAL A 81 13.84 2.44 4.09
C VAL A 81 13.04 2.18 2.80
N THR A 82 12.93 3.17 1.92
CA THR A 82 12.21 3.01 0.63
C THR A 82 12.99 2.26 -0.46
N ARG A 83 14.29 2.01 -0.25
CA ARG A 83 15.19 1.36 -1.22
C ARG A 83 15.59 -0.08 -0.87
N THR A 84 15.16 -0.58 0.28
CA THR A 84 15.37 -1.97 0.73
C THR A 84 14.40 -2.92 0.00
#